data_AF-A0A6A1V6D2-F1
#
_entry.id   AF-A0A6A1V6D2-F1
#
_cell.length_a   1.000
_cell.length_b   1.000
_cell.length_c   1.000
_cell.angle_alpha   90.00
_cell.angle_beta   90.00
_cell.angle_gamma   90.00
#
_symmetry.space_group_name_H-M   'P 1'
#
loop_
_entity.id
_entity.type
_entity.pdbx_description
1 polymer ?
#
loop_
_entity_poly.entity_id
_entity_poly.type
_entity_poly.pdbx_seq_one_letter_code
_entity_poly.pdbx_strand_id
1 'polypeptide(L)'
;METRRIKEKKSNVATSANVSHDPSSRNEGEGDNVSLGTNVECERPIGRKAEKAKRKIKDGLSEDAVELMKKKTESLEDARIQGEELVRLEHERVEIERRKLHLQELDRKEILEIKKRKLQLQELDRKKRIMMIDTTMMSDLQKQYWNACQKEILEKITDKKLKNNDDFVWAIEVPLTGKVIIDIEFLDLKTASPDGRECYSIWADGFAQKRSNATALASLGRMLTESIHTDIIINASDGSIGAHRAVLAARSPVFRSMFSHNLKEKEMSTIDISDISIETCKAFLNYIYGNIQHEDFLTHRLALLRAADKYDISDLKETCHESLLEDIDAKNVLERLQNASLYQLPDLKTSCMRYLVNFGKIFDIRDDLNAFLQTADRDLIADIFHEVLNAWKGF
;
A
#
# COMPACT_ATOMS: atom_id res chain seq x y z
N MET A 1 -34.62 25.94 -9.20
CA MET A 1 -35.02 26.56 -10.48
C MET A 1 -33.79 27.20 -11.09
N GLU A 2 -33.16 26.57 -12.07
CA GLU A 2 -32.57 27.25 -13.22
C GLU A 2 -32.22 26.19 -14.26
N THR A 3 -32.76 26.36 -15.46
CA THR A 3 -32.74 25.39 -16.56
C THR A 3 -31.79 25.92 -17.63
N ARG A 4 -30.82 25.11 -18.06
CA ARG A 4 -30.13 25.32 -19.34
C ARG A 4 -30.02 24.01 -20.11
N ARG A 5 -30.87 23.93 -21.14
CA ARG A 5 -30.88 22.98 -22.26
C ARG A 5 -29.80 23.37 -23.27
N ILE A 6 -29.01 22.41 -23.73
CA ILE A 6 -28.33 22.42 -25.04
C ILE A 6 -28.45 20.98 -25.59
N LYS A 7 -29.51 20.68 -26.35
CA LYS A 7 -29.57 20.58 -27.83
C LYS A 7 -28.53 19.66 -28.45
N GLU A 8 -28.94 18.40 -28.61
CA GLU A 8 -28.43 17.41 -29.55
C GLU A 8 -28.46 17.93 -30.99
N LYS A 9 -27.43 17.59 -31.77
CA LYS A 9 -27.48 17.65 -33.24
C LYS A 9 -27.28 16.24 -33.77
N LYS A 10 -28.38 15.67 -34.28
CA LYS A 10 -28.44 14.46 -35.10
C LYS A 10 -27.84 14.75 -36.48
N SER A 11 -27.04 13.83 -36.98
CA SER A 11 -26.89 13.59 -38.43
C SER A 11 -27.35 12.16 -38.72
N ASN A 12 -28.61 12.01 -39.14
CA ASN A 12 -29.02 10.94 -40.07
C ASN A 12 -28.53 11.39 -41.47
N VAL A 13 -28.18 10.54 -42.42
CA VAL A 13 -28.93 9.52 -43.20
C VAL A 13 -27.80 8.92 -44.09
N ALA A 14 -27.65 7.63 -44.41
CA ALA A 14 -28.58 6.67 -44.96
C ALA A 14 -27.82 5.32 -45.10
N THR A 15 -28.36 4.21 -44.58
CA THR A 15 -28.96 3.07 -45.34
C THR A 15 -27.99 2.27 -46.24
N SER A 16 -27.97 0.94 -46.23
CA SER A 16 -29.04 -0.01 -45.90
C SER A 16 -28.54 -1.39 -45.48
N ALA A 17 -29.33 -2.03 -44.61
CA ALA A 17 -29.71 -3.46 -44.57
C ALA A 17 -28.56 -4.49 -44.47
N ASN A 18 -28.24 -5.09 -43.32
CA ASN A 18 -29.05 -6.04 -42.51
C ASN A 18 -29.87 -7.02 -43.37
N VAL A 19 -29.59 -8.32 -43.30
CA VAL A 19 -30.24 -9.25 -42.35
C VAL A 19 -29.58 -10.64 -42.43
N SER A 20 -29.44 -11.21 -41.24
CA SER A 20 -29.08 -12.55 -40.80
C SER A 20 -30.09 -13.66 -41.16
N HIS A 21 -29.61 -14.88 -41.45
CA HIS A 21 -29.85 -16.11 -40.67
C HIS A 21 -29.48 -17.41 -41.44
N ASP A 22 -28.70 -18.25 -40.76
CA ASP A 22 -28.71 -19.75 -40.60
C ASP A 22 -29.80 -20.61 -41.29
N PRO A 23 -29.73 -21.98 -41.25
CA PRO A 23 -28.74 -22.91 -41.79
C PRO A 23 -29.40 -24.12 -42.54
N SER A 24 -28.57 -25.05 -43.05
CA SER A 24 -28.90 -26.43 -43.47
C SER A 24 -29.61 -26.67 -44.83
N SER A 25 -28.99 -27.48 -45.70
CA SER A 25 -29.50 -28.80 -46.14
C SER A 25 -28.72 -29.37 -47.35
N ARG A 26 -28.36 -30.66 -47.19
CA ARG A 26 -28.29 -31.78 -48.15
C ARG A 26 -27.88 -31.58 -49.62
N ASN A 27 -26.78 -32.29 -49.93
CA ASN A 27 -26.56 -33.35 -50.95
C ASN A 27 -26.85 -33.13 -52.45
N GLU A 28 -25.84 -33.62 -53.20
CA GLU A 28 -25.87 -34.30 -54.50
C GLU A 28 -25.79 -33.50 -55.80
N GLY A 29 -24.93 -34.00 -56.68
CA GLY A 29 -25.16 -33.97 -58.12
C GLY A 29 -24.18 -33.14 -58.95
N GLU A 30 -23.13 -33.82 -59.43
CA GLU A 30 -22.63 -33.80 -60.81
C GLU A 30 -22.57 -32.51 -61.63
N GLY A 31 -21.44 -32.36 -62.33
CA GLY A 31 -21.52 -32.03 -63.76
C GLY A 31 -20.81 -30.76 -64.20
N ASP A 32 -19.53 -30.93 -64.50
CA ASP A 32 -18.88 -30.51 -65.73
C ASP A 32 -18.42 -29.07 -66.00
N ASN A 33 -17.17 -29.08 -66.48
CA ASN A 33 -16.54 -28.25 -67.51
C ASN A 33 -15.75 -27.00 -67.06
N VAL A 34 -14.40 -27.10 -67.04
CA VAL A 34 -13.46 -26.89 -68.19
C VAL A 34 -13.21 -25.38 -68.35
N SER A 35 -12.01 -24.81 -68.42
CA SER A 35 -10.61 -25.27 -68.52
C SER A 35 -9.72 -24.01 -68.45
N LEU A 36 -8.40 -24.17 -68.23
CA LEU A 36 -7.26 -23.38 -68.73
C LEU A 36 -6.14 -23.45 -67.66
N GLY A 37 -4.94 -23.99 -67.88
CA GLY A 37 -4.25 -24.24 -69.13
C GLY A 37 -3.38 -25.49 -69.09
N THR A 38 -3.33 -26.11 -70.25
CA THR A 38 -2.46 -27.18 -70.68
C THR A 38 -1.03 -26.66 -70.85
N ASN A 39 -0.05 -27.30 -70.21
CA ASN A 39 1.32 -27.28 -70.71
C ASN A 39 1.48 -28.50 -71.61
N VAL A 40 1.57 -28.24 -72.91
CA VAL A 40 1.84 -29.22 -73.96
C VAL A 40 3.27 -29.73 -73.80
N GLU A 41 3.42 -30.99 -73.42
CA GLU A 41 4.65 -31.75 -73.61
C GLU A 41 4.92 -31.89 -75.11
N CYS A 42 5.91 -31.16 -75.60
CA CYS A 42 6.53 -31.42 -76.89
C CYS A 42 7.65 -32.44 -76.70
N GLU A 43 7.32 -33.74 -76.69
CA GLU A 43 8.34 -34.78 -76.87
C GLU A 43 8.89 -34.74 -78.29
N ARG A 44 10.13 -34.25 -78.45
CA ARG A 44 10.92 -34.49 -79.67
C ARG A 44 11.61 -35.85 -79.52
N PRO A 45 11.56 -36.74 -80.53
CA PRO A 45 12.26 -38.01 -80.47
C PRO A 45 13.78 -37.79 -80.38
N ILE A 46 14.37 -38.35 -79.32
CA ILE A 46 15.80 -38.31 -79.04
C ILE A 46 16.54 -39.07 -80.16
N GLY A 47 17.18 -38.32 -81.06
CA GLY A 47 17.99 -38.89 -82.13
C GLY A 47 19.18 -39.69 -81.58
N ARG A 48 19.58 -40.74 -82.30
CA ARG A 48 20.65 -41.73 -82.01
C ARG A 48 22.06 -41.14 -81.70
N LYS A 49 22.22 -39.82 -81.58
CA LYS A 49 23.43 -39.14 -81.11
C LYS A 49 23.43 -38.82 -79.60
N ALA A 50 22.26 -38.67 -78.95
CA ALA A 50 22.18 -38.42 -77.51
C ALA A 50 22.40 -39.71 -76.67
N GLU A 51 22.15 -40.88 -77.25
CA GLU A 51 22.43 -42.18 -76.62
C GLU A 51 23.94 -42.50 -76.60
N LYS A 52 24.72 -41.94 -77.55
CA LYS A 52 26.19 -42.01 -77.57
C LYS A 52 26.86 -41.04 -76.61
N ALA A 53 26.19 -39.98 -76.17
CA ALA A 53 26.67 -39.09 -75.10
C ALA A 53 26.43 -39.70 -73.71
N LYS A 54 25.31 -40.41 -73.51
CA LYS A 54 25.05 -41.19 -72.27
C LYS A 54 26.00 -42.39 -72.11
N ARG A 55 26.49 -42.98 -73.21
CA ARG A 55 27.53 -44.03 -73.17
C ARG A 55 28.96 -43.52 -73.00
N LYS A 56 29.23 -42.21 -73.18
CA LYS A 56 30.58 -41.62 -73.00
C LYS A 56 30.82 -40.93 -71.66
N ILE A 57 29.79 -40.74 -70.83
CA ILE A 57 29.93 -40.24 -69.44
C ILE A 57 30.10 -41.40 -68.44
N LYS A 58 29.85 -42.65 -68.87
CA LYS A 58 29.94 -43.83 -68.01
C LYS A 58 31.37 -44.40 -67.86
N ASP A 59 32.31 -44.03 -68.74
CA ASP A 59 33.67 -44.59 -68.76
C ASP A 59 34.76 -43.57 -68.38
N GLY A 60 34.49 -42.67 -67.42
CA GLY A 60 35.49 -41.67 -67.02
C GLY A 60 35.18 -40.82 -65.80
N LEU A 61 34.45 -41.34 -64.82
CA LEU A 61 34.36 -40.73 -63.48
C LEU A 61 35.08 -41.67 -62.51
N SER A 62 36.10 -41.15 -61.81
CA SER A 62 36.76 -41.87 -60.71
C SER A 62 35.70 -42.40 -59.74
N GLU A 63 35.89 -43.59 -59.17
CA GLU A 63 35.03 -44.12 -58.10
C GLU A 63 34.82 -43.06 -56.99
N ASP A 64 35.83 -42.24 -56.71
CA ASP A 64 35.78 -41.11 -55.76
C ASP A 64 34.70 -40.07 -56.12
N ALA A 65 34.48 -39.80 -57.41
CA ALA A 65 33.51 -38.81 -57.86
C ALA A 65 32.08 -39.34 -57.71
N VAL A 66 31.88 -40.64 -57.89
CA VAL A 66 30.60 -41.32 -57.67
C VAL A 66 30.28 -41.35 -56.17
N GLU A 67 31.27 -41.64 -55.34
CA GLU A 67 31.13 -41.65 -53.87
C GLU A 67 30.86 -40.24 -53.32
N LEU A 68 31.54 -39.21 -53.83
CA LEU A 68 31.29 -37.82 -53.46
C LEU A 68 29.86 -37.38 -53.82
N MET A 69 29.38 -37.77 -55.00
CA MET A 69 28.01 -37.48 -55.42
C MET A 69 26.98 -38.19 -54.53
N LYS A 70 27.24 -39.44 -54.14
CA LYS A 70 26.39 -40.20 -53.20
C LYS A 70 26.34 -39.53 -51.82
N LYS A 71 27.48 -39.14 -51.27
CA LYS A 71 27.57 -38.43 -49.99
C LYS A 71 26.89 -37.07 -50.03
N LYS A 72 26.95 -36.36 -51.16
CA LYS A 72 26.24 -35.09 -51.36
C LYS A 72 24.72 -35.28 -51.42
N THR A 73 24.24 -36.36 -52.05
CA THR A 73 22.81 -36.67 -52.07
C THR A 73 22.29 -37.10 -50.70
N GLU A 74 23.05 -37.89 -49.94
CA GLU A 74 22.71 -38.27 -48.56
C GLU A 74 22.65 -37.03 -47.66
N SER A 75 23.64 -36.13 -47.75
CA SER A 75 23.64 -34.88 -46.99
C SER A 75 22.49 -33.93 -47.35
N LEU A 76 22.05 -33.91 -48.61
CA LEU A 76 20.89 -33.13 -49.03
C LEU A 76 19.58 -33.73 -48.51
N GLU A 77 19.50 -35.06 -48.45
CA GLU A 77 18.34 -35.78 -47.91
C GLU A 77 18.24 -35.62 -46.38
N ASP A 78 19.35 -35.69 -45.66
CA ASP A 78 19.41 -35.41 -44.23
C ASP A 78 18.97 -33.97 -43.92
N ALA A 79 19.41 -33.00 -44.73
CA ALA A 79 18.99 -31.60 -44.60
C ALA A 79 17.49 -31.42 -44.89
N ARG A 80 16.93 -32.19 -45.83
CA ARG A 80 15.49 -32.19 -46.12
C ARG A 80 14.69 -32.73 -44.93
N ILE A 81 15.13 -33.86 -44.36
CA ILE A 81 14.48 -34.48 -43.19
C ILE A 81 14.54 -33.54 -41.97
N GLN A 82 15.69 -32.91 -41.72
CA GLN A 82 15.83 -31.92 -40.65
C GLN A 82 14.92 -30.70 -40.86
N GLY A 83 14.76 -30.24 -42.10
CA GLY A 83 13.83 -29.17 -42.45
C GLY A 83 12.37 -29.54 -42.17
N GLU A 84 11.95 -30.76 -42.50
CA GLU A 84 10.60 -31.27 -42.23
C GLU A 84 10.34 -31.43 -40.72
N GLU A 85 11.33 -31.90 -39.97
CA GLU A 85 11.25 -32.01 -38.51
C GLU A 85 11.14 -30.64 -37.84
N LEU A 86 11.87 -29.64 -38.33
CA LEU A 86 11.80 -28.27 -37.81
C LEU A 86 10.42 -27.64 -38.04
N VAL A 87 9.81 -27.85 -39.21
CA VAL A 87 8.44 -27.40 -39.50
C VAL A 87 7.42 -28.09 -38.58
N ARG A 88 7.63 -29.39 -38.31
CA ARG A 88 6.78 -30.15 -37.39
C ARG A 88 6.85 -29.61 -35.95
N LEU A 89 8.06 -29.34 -35.46
CA LEU A 89 8.28 -28.77 -34.12
C LEU A 89 7.69 -27.36 -34.00
N GLU A 90 7.78 -26.56 -35.07
CA GLU A 90 7.18 -25.22 -35.10
C GLU A 90 5.65 -25.29 -34.99
N HIS A 91 5.02 -26.23 -35.71
CA HIS A 91 3.58 -26.47 -35.62
C HIS A 91 3.16 -26.90 -34.20
N GLU A 92 3.91 -27.81 -33.58
CA GLU A 92 3.66 -28.24 -32.20
C GLU A 92 3.82 -27.10 -31.19
N ARG A 93 4.84 -26.24 -31.36
CA ARG A 93 5.03 -25.04 -30.53
C ARG A 93 3.82 -24.10 -30.60
N VAL A 94 3.34 -23.81 -31.81
CA VAL A 94 2.16 -22.95 -32.03
C VAL A 94 0.92 -23.56 -31.37
N GLU A 95 0.77 -24.88 -31.43
CA GLU A 95 -0.36 -25.57 -30.80
C GLU A 95 -0.31 -25.51 -29.27
N ILE A 96 0.88 -25.71 -28.68
CA ILE A 96 1.11 -25.57 -27.23
C ILE A 96 0.79 -24.13 -26.79
N GLU A 97 1.23 -23.14 -27.55
CA GLU A 97 0.99 -21.73 -27.24
C GLU A 97 -0.50 -21.38 -27.30
N ARG A 98 -1.23 -21.93 -28.29
CA ARG A 98 -2.69 -21.80 -28.38
C ARG A 98 -3.39 -22.45 -27.19
N ARG A 99 -2.97 -23.64 -26.76
CA ARG A 99 -3.52 -24.32 -25.57
C ARG A 99 -3.25 -23.53 -24.29
N LYS A 100 -2.06 -22.94 -24.17
CA LYS A 100 -1.69 -22.09 -23.03
C LYS A 100 -2.57 -20.85 -22.93
N LEU A 101 -2.83 -20.18 -24.05
CA LEU A 101 -3.73 -19.02 -24.09
C LEU A 101 -5.17 -19.40 -23.71
N HIS A 102 -5.66 -20.55 -24.19
CA HIS A 102 -6.99 -21.03 -23.84
C HIS A 102 -7.15 -21.34 -22.34
N LEU A 103 -6.13 -21.96 -21.72
CA LEU A 103 -6.10 -22.20 -20.28
C LEU A 103 -6.13 -20.88 -19.49
N GLN A 104 -5.38 -19.86 -19.91
CA GLN A 104 -5.42 -18.54 -19.28
C GLN A 104 -6.81 -17.87 -19.36
N GLU A 105 -7.53 -18.06 -20.48
CA GLU A 105 -8.90 -17.57 -20.60
C GLU A 105 -9.88 -18.28 -19.67
N LEU A 106 -9.72 -19.59 -19.50
CA LEU A 106 -10.53 -20.38 -18.57
C LEU A 106 -10.29 -19.94 -17.12
N ASP A 107 -9.04 -19.82 -16.69
CA ASP A 107 -8.67 -19.33 -15.36
C ASP A 107 -9.26 -17.94 -15.10
N ARG A 108 -9.20 -17.05 -16.10
CA ARG A 108 -9.78 -15.70 -16.01
C ARG A 108 -11.30 -15.72 -15.82
N LYS A 109 -12.00 -16.62 -16.53
CA LYS A 109 -13.46 -16.80 -16.40
C LYS A 109 -13.82 -17.35 -15.01
N GLU A 110 -13.08 -18.33 -14.51
CA GLU A 110 -13.29 -18.91 -13.18
C GLU A 110 -13.08 -17.88 -12.06
N ILE A 111 -12.00 -17.08 -12.15
CA ILE A 111 -11.75 -15.97 -11.22
C ILE A 111 -12.90 -14.96 -11.24
N LEU A 112 -13.46 -14.64 -12.41
CA LEU A 112 -14.59 -13.72 -12.54
C LEU A 112 -15.85 -14.29 -11.87
N GLU A 113 -16.10 -15.59 -12.03
CA GLU A 113 -17.25 -16.26 -11.42
C GLU A 113 -17.11 -16.35 -9.90
N ILE A 114 -15.93 -16.66 -9.38
CA ILE A 114 -15.61 -16.63 -7.94
C ILE A 114 -15.85 -15.23 -7.37
N LYS A 115 -15.40 -14.17 -8.07
CA LYS A 115 -15.65 -12.79 -7.66
C LYS A 115 -17.15 -12.47 -7.61
N LYS A 116 -17.92 -12.91 -8.61
CA LYS A 116 -19.37 -12.72 -8.65
C LYS A 116 -20.08 -13.42 -7.49
N ARG A 117 -19.72 -14.68 -7.20
CA ARG A 117 -20.26 -15.43 -6.05
C ARG A 117 -19.91 -14.78 -4.71
N LYS A 118 -18.67 -14.27 -4.57
CA LYS A 118 -18.24 -13.54 -3.36
C LYS A 118 -19.06 -12.27 -3.15
N LEU A 119 -19.35 -11.52 -4.21
CA LEU A 119 -20.18 -10.33 -4.15
C LEU A 119 -21.63 -10.68 -3.73
N GLN A 120 -22.21 -11.74 -4.27
CA GLN A 120 -23.54 -12.22 -3.87
C GLN A 120 -23.58 -12.65 -2.40
N LEU A 121 -22.54 -13.34 -1.92
CA LEU A 121 -22.43 -13.71 -0.51
C LEU A 121 -22.29 -12.47 0.38
N GLN A 122 -21.54 -11.45 -0.04
CA GLN A 122 -21.46 -10.18 0.68
C GLN A 122 -22.80 -9.44 0.71
N GLU A 123 -23.58 -9.44 -0.38
CA GLU A 123 -24.93 -8.87 -0.39
C GLU A 123 -25.89 -9.65 0.52
N LEU A 124 -25.81 -10.97 0.53
CA LEU A 124 -26.61 -11.83 1.40
C LEU A 124 -26.24 -11.60 2.87
N ASP A 125 -24.95 -11.48 3.17
CA ASP A 125 -24.42 -11.18 4.50
C ASP A 125 -24.80 -9.76 4.94
N ARG A 126 -24.77 -8.78 4.03
CA ARG A 126 -25.28 -7.41 4.25
C ARG A 126 -26.77 -7.40 4.57
N LYS A 127 -27.56 -8.28 3.94
CA LYS A 127 -28.99 -8.44 4.25
C LYS A 127 -29.22 -9.17 5.58
N LYS A 128 -28.37 -10.12 5.95
CA LYS A 128 -28.46 -10.89 7.22
C LYS A 128 -27.97 -10.12 8.44
N ARG A 129 -27.02 -9.20 8.29
CA ARG A 129 -26.50 -8.36 9.38
C ARG A 129 -27.49 -7.30 9.87
N ILE A 130 -28.57 -7.05 9.12
CA ILE A 130 -29.63 -6.15 9.57
C ILE A 130 -30.54 -6.92 10.53
N MET A 131 -30.24 -6.72 11.82
CA MET A 131 -30.99 -7.11 13.02
C MET A 131 -30.99 -8.60 13.38
N MET A 132 -29.94 -9.03 14.10
CA MET A 132 -29.97 -10.27 14.88
C MET A 132 -30.74 -10.04 16.19
N ILE A 133 -32.02 -10.41 16.20
CA ILE A 133 -32.74 -10.70 17.44
C ILE A 133 -32.99 -12.21 17.50
N ASP A 134 -32.72 -12.82 18.65
CA ASP A 134 -33.07 -14.21 18.91
C ASP A 134 -34.60 -14.36 19.00
N THR A 135 -35.20 -14.80 17.90
CA THR A 135 -36.66 -14.98 17.80
C THR A 135 -37.19 -16.27 18.40
N THR A 136 -36.32 -17.11 18.99
CA THR A 136 -36.69 -18.46 19.46
C THR A 136 -37.76 -18.42 20.57
N MET A 137 -37.74 -17.38 21.41
CA MET A 137 -38.70 -17.18 22.50
C MET A 137 -39.91 -16.29 22.12
N MET A 138 -40.01 -15.86 20.86
CA MET A 138 -41.11 -15.00 20.41
C MET A 138 -42.36 -15.82 20.08
N SER A 139 -43.52 -15.34 20.52
CA SER A 139 -44.83 -15.83 20.05
C SER A 139 -45.03 -15.54 18.56
N ASP A 140 -45.94 -16.27 17.91
CA ASP A 140 -46.19 -16.11 16.46
C ASP A 140 -46.68 -14.71 16.09
N LEU A 141 -47.46 -14.06 16.97
CA LEU A 141 -47.90 -12.68 16.77
C LEU A 141 -46.73 -11.69 16.84
N GLN A 142 -45.79 -11.90 17.77
CA GLN A 142 -44.58 -11.09 17.89
C GLN A 142 -43.65 -11.30 16.70
N LYS A 143 -43.52 -12.53 16.19
CA LYS A 143 -42.74 -12.83 14.97
C LYS A 143 -43.36 -12.16 13.74
N GLN A 144 -44.68 -12.17 13.62
CA GLN A 144 -45.37 -11.50 12.52
C GLN A 144 -45.16 -9.98 12.57
N TYR A 145 -45.26 -9.37 13.75
CA TYR A 145 -44.99 -7.95 13.95
C TYR A 145 -43.52 -7.60 13.69
N TRP A 146 -42.58 -8.41 14.18
CA TRP A 146 -41.15 -8.28 13.91
C TRP A 146 -40.84 -8.33 12.41
N ASN A 147 -41.41 -9.30 11.69
CA ASN A 147 -41.22 -9.42 10.24
C ASN A 147 -41.81 -8.22 9.49
N ALA A 148 -42.95 -7.67 9.95
CA ALA A 148 -43.54 -6.46 9.40
C ALA A 148 -42.65 -5.22 9.64
N CYS A 149 -42.17 -5.03 10.87
CA CYS A 149 -41.23 -3.95 11.21
C CYS A 149 -39.90 -4.09 10.46
N GLN A 150 -39.35 -5.30 10.36
CA GLN A 150 -38.10 -5.55 9.64
C GLN A 150 -38.26 -5.23 8.15
N LYS A 151 -39.39 -5.63 7.54
CA LYS A 151 -39.71 -5.28 6.16
C LYS A 151 -39.86 -3.77 5.98
N GLU A 152 -40.54 -3.09 6.89
CA GLU A 152 -40.72 -1.64 6.84
C GLU A 152 -39.40 -0.87 7.03
N ILE A 153 -38.52 -1.33 7.93
CA ILE A 153 -37.18 -0.76 8.15
C ILE A 153 -36.28 -0.98 6.93
N LEU A 154 -36.31 -2.18 6.34
CA LEU A 154 -35.57 -2.50 5.10
C LEU A 154 -36.09 -1.70 3.90
N GLU A 155 -37.40 -1.46 3.82
CA GLU A 155 -38.04 -0.65 2.77
C GLU A 155 -37.78 0.86 2.98
N LYS A 156 -37.53 1.31 4.22
CA LYS A 156 -37.19 2.70 4.59
C LYS A 156 -35.69 2.99 4.67
N ILE A 157 -34.82 2.14 4.10
CA ILE A 157 -33.40 2.49 3.92
C ILE A 157 -33.32 3.62 2.88
N THR A 158 -33.46 4.84 3.37
CA THR A 158 -33.26 6.08 2.61
C THR A 158 -32.10 6.83 3.22
N ASP A 159 -31.26 7.41 2.38
CA ASP A 159 -30.22 8.35 2.81
C ASP A 159 -30.89 9.53 3.55
N LYS A 160 -30.89 9.49 4.89
CA LYS A 160 -31.47 10.53 5.73
C LYS A 160 -30.36 11.47 6.18
N LYS A 161 -30.38 12.71 5.68
CA LYS A 161 -29.48 13.76 6.16
C LYS A 161 -29.93 14.22 7.54
N LEU A 162 -29.15 13.84 8.56
CA LEU A 162 -29.36 14.26 9.94
C LEU A 162 -28.79 15.67 10.11
N LYS A 163 -29.60 16.59 10.60
CA LYS A 163 -29.27 18.01 10.79
C LYS A 163 -29.22 18.39 12.27
N ASN A 164 -30.00 17.72 13.12
CA ASN A 164 -30.05 18.00 14.56
C ASN A 164 -30.28 16.70 15.37
N ASN A 165 -30.21 16.82 16.70
CA ASN A 165 -30.38 15.69 17.61
C ASN A 165 -31.79 15.07 17.54
N ASP A 166 -32.79 15.84 17.14
CA ASP A 166 -34.17 15.38 17.02
C ASP A 166 -34.36 14.40 15.84
N ASP A 167 -33.44 14.40 14.87
CA ASP A 167 -33.46 13.46 13.75
C ASP A 167 -33.15 12.00 14.17
N PHE A 168 -32.67 11.80 15.40
CA PHE A 168 -32.27 10.54 16.04
C PHE A 168 -33.32 9.96 17.02
N VAL A 169 -34.57 10.42 16.96
CA VAL A 169 -35.64 9.93 17.86
C VAL A 169 -36.56 8.94 17.13
N TRP A 170 -36.62 7.70 17.65
CA TRP A 170 -37.66 6.73 17.28
C TRP A 170 -38.64 6.56 18.44
N ALA A 171 -39.88 7.00 18.24
CA ALA A 171 -40.95 6.75 19.19
C ALA A 171 -41.37 5.28 19.11
N ILE A 172 -41.36 4.58 20.25
CA ILE A 172 -41.89 3.22 20.37
C ILE A 172 -43.30 3.34 20.92
N GLU A 173 -44.31 2.98 20.13
CA GLU A 173 -45.73 3.14 20.49
C GLU A 173 -46.27 2.06 21.45
N VAL A 174 -45.41 1.14 21.93
CA VAL A 174 -45.83 0.01 22.77
C VAL A 174 -44.99 -0.05 24.05
N PRO A 175 -45.60 -0.22 25.24
CA PRO A 175 -44.86 -0.41 26.48
C PRO A 175 -44.12 -1.76 26.44
N LEU A 176 -42.81 -1.71 26.32
CA LEU A 176 -41.95 -2.91 26.36
C LEU A 176 -41.66 -3.26 27.82
N THR A 177 -42.18 -4.39 28.31
CA THR A 177 -41.77 -4.96 29.59
C THR A 177 -40.51 -5.81 29.40
N GLY A 178 -39.33 -5.21 29.58
CA GLY A 178 -38.04 -5.90 29.50
C GLY A 178 -36.85 -4.99 29.17
N LYS A 179 -35.63 -5.54 29.13
CA LYS A 179 -34.43 -4.84 28.66
C LYS A 179 -34.35 -4.98 27.14
N VAL A 180 -34.29 -3.85 26.43
CA VAL A 180 -34.10 -3.79 24.98
C VAL A 180 -32.68 -3.32 24.69
N ILE A 181 -31.95 -4.06 23.87
CA ILE A 181 -30.64 -3.66 23.35
C ILE A 181 -30.84 -3.42 21.86
N ILE A 182 -30.53 -2.22 21.39
CA ILE A 182 -30.61 -1.85 19.98
C ILE A 182 -29.18 -1.66 19.50
N ASP A 183 -28.70 -2.60 18.69
CA ASP A 183 -27.41 -2.48 18.01
C ASP A 183 -27.60 -1.68 16.72
N ILE A 184 -26.97 -0.52 16.66
CA ILE A 184 -27.00 0.37 15.50
C ILE A 184 -25.67 0.26 14.77
N GLU A 185 -25.67 -0.27 13.55
CA GLU A 185 -24.51 -0.32 12.66
C GLU A 185 -24.70 0.66 11.49
N PHE A 186 -23.77 1.62 11.34
CA PHE A 186 -23.80 2.57 10.22
C PHE A 186 -23.08 2.00 9.00
N LEU A 187 -23.84 1.67 7.95
CA LEU A 187 -23.27 1.10 6.71
C LEU A 187 -22.37 2.08 5.93
N ASP A 188 -22.72 3.36 5.90
CA ASP A 188 -21.93 4.42 5.29
C ASP A 188 -22.29 5.77 5.93
N LEU A 189 -21.53 6.18 6.96
CA LEU A 189 -21.72 7.46 7.60
C LEU A 189 -20.95 8.53 6.81
N LYS A 190 -21.63 9.58 6.36
CA LYS A 190 -21.00 10.67 5.60
C LYS A 190 -21.07 11.97 6.37
N THR A 191 -19.95 12.70 6.45
CA THR A 191 -19.94 14.04 7.01
C THR A 191 -19.94 15.08 5.88
N ALA A 192 -20.66 16.18 6.10
CA ALA A 192 -20.62 17.33 5.20
C ALA A 192 -19.52 18.27 5.69
N SER A 193 -18.67 18.74 4.77
CA SER A 193 -17.73 19.82 5.08
C SER A 193 -18.50 21.12 5.36
N PRO A 194 -18.06 21.96 6.32
CA PRO A 194 -18.65 23.28 6.56
C PRO A 194 -18.68 24.18 5.31
N ASP A 195 -17.85 23.89 4.31
CA ASP A 195 -17.74 24.66 3.06
C ASP A 195 -18.76 24.26 1.98
N GLY A 196 -19.68 23.32 2.28
CA GLY A 196 -20.77 22.95 1.37
C GLY A 196 -20.36 22.10 0.14
N ARG A 197 -19.14 21.56 0.12
CA ARG A 197 -18.73 20.55 -0.88
C ARG A 197 -19.14 19.12 -0.46
N GLU A 198 -19.20 18.25 -1.46
CA GLU A 198 -19.73 16.88 -1.46
C GLU A 198 -19.47 16.07 -0.16
N CYS A 199 -20.49 15.33 0.29
CA CYS A 199 -20.40 14.47 1.47
C CYS A 199 -19.47 13.27 1.23
N TYR A 200 -18.51 13.03 2.10
CA TYR A 200 -17.54 11.92 2.00
C TYR A 200 -17.83 10.81 3.02
N SER A 201 -17.64 9.55 2.60
CA SER A 201 -17.76 8.36 3.46
C SER A 201 -16.65 8.34 4.50
N ILE A 202 -17.00 8.20 5.77
CA ILE A 202 -15.98 8.03 6.82
C ILE A 202 -15.32 6.63 6.78
N TRP A 203 -15.86 5.69 6.00
CA TRP A 203 -15.39 4.30 5.93
C TRP A 203 -14.53 3.99 4.71
N ALA A 204 -14.70 4.73 3.61
CA ALA A 204 -13.96 4.47 2.37
C ALA A 204 -12.56 5.11 2.34
N ASP A 205 -12.29 6.11 3.19
CA ASP A 205 -10.99 6.76 3.20
C ASP A 205 -9.95 5.98 4.00
N GLY A 206 -9.04 5.36 3.25
CA GLY A 206 -7.71 5.05 3.74
C GLY A 206 -7.46 3.62 4.21
N PHE A 207 -8.32 2.61 4.01
CA PHE A 207 -7.94 1.23 4.36
C PHE A 207 -6.72 0.74 3.56
N ALA A 208 -6.73 0.95 2.24
CA ALA A 208 -5.59 0.62 1.39
C ALA A 208 -4.35 1.47 1.76
N GLN A 209 -4.52 2.77 2.01
CA GLN A 209 -3.43 3.66 2.42
C GLN A 209 -2.85 3.29 3.78
N LYS A 210 -3.68 3.04 4.79
CA LYS A 210 -3.28 2.61 6.14
C LYS A 210 -2.49 1.31 6.08
N ARG A 211 -2.99 0.31 5.34
CA ARG A 211 -2.28 -0.97 5.15
C ARG A 211 -0.95 -0.77 4.42
N SER A 212 -0.92 0.04 3.37
CA SER A 212 0.30 0.38 2.64
C SER A 212 1.33 1.06 3.55
N ASN A 213 0.91 2.09 4.30
CA ASN A 213 1.76 2.81 5.25
C ASN A 213 2.33 1.87 6.33
N ALA A 214 1.48 1.06 6.96
CA ALA A 214 1.91 0.10 7.97
C ALA A 214 2.92 -0.92 7.41
N THR A 215 2.70 -1.41 6.18
CA THR A 215 3.63 -2.35 5.53
C THR A 215 4.95 -1.68 5.16
N ALA A 216 4.92 -0.43 4.71
CA ALA A 216 6.11 0.35 4.39
C ALA A 216 6.94 0.64 5.65
N LEU A 217 6.30 1.06 6.75
CA LEU A 217 6.95 1.28 8.05
C LEU A 217 7.57 -0.02 8.59
N ALA A 218 6.86 -1.14 8.53
CA ALA A 218 7.41 -2.44 8.92
C ALA A 218 8.63 -2.82 8.07
N SER A 219 8.61 -2.50 6.77
CA SER A 219 9.74 -2.75 5.86
C SER A 219 10.95 -1.88 6.19
N LEU A 220 10.74 -0.60 6.52
CA LEU A 220 11.80 0.30 6.99
C LEU A 220 12.41 -0.20 8.31
N GLY A 221 11.57 -0.58 9.28
CA GLY A 221 12.03 -1.16 10.55
C GLY A 221 12.91 -2.39 10.32
N ARG A 222 12.49 -3.31 9.42
CA ARG A 222 13.29 -4.49 9.05
C ARG A 222 14.64 -4.13 8.43
N MET A 223 14.73 -3.09 7.59
CA MET A 223 16.02 -2.65 7.05
C MET A 223 17.02 -2.32 8.15
N LEU A 224 16.58 -1.68 9.23
CA LEU A 224 17.41 -1.39 10.39
C LEU A 224 17.74 -2.65 11.20
N THR A 225 16.73 -3.44 11.59
CA THR A 225 16.93 -4.60 12.47
C THR A 225 17.75 -5.71 11.82
N GLU A 226 17.52 -6.00 10.54
CA GLU A 226 18.23 -7.03 9.78
C GLU A 226 19.49 -6.46 9.10
N SER A 227 19.80 -5.16 9.26
CA SER A 227 20.94 -4.47 8.63
C SER A 227 21.00 -4.66 7.10
N ILE A 228 19.86 -4.61 6.43
CA ILE A 228 19.75 -4.86 5.00
C ILE A 228 20.28 -3.65 4.22
N HIS A 229 21.44 -3.80 3.56
CA HIS A 229 22.07 -2.76 2.73
C HIS A 229 22.40 -1.45 3.47
N THR A 230 22.81 -1.54 4.74
CA THR A 230 23.33 -0.40 5.49
C THR A 230 24.59 0.17 4.81
N ASP A 231 24.67 1.50 4.71
CA ASP A 231 25.73 2.24 3.99
C ASP A 231 26.50 3.22 4.90
N ILE A 232 26.17 3.21 6.19
CA ILE A 232 26.84 3.99 7.24
C ILE A 232 26.76 3.25 8.58
N ILE A 233 27.81 3.40 9.39
CA ILE A 233 27.88 2.88 10.75
C ILE A 233 27.79 4.06 11.72
N ILE A 234 26.95 3.93 12.74
CA ILE A 234 26.81 4.89 13.82
C ILE A 234 27.51 4.32 15.04
N ASN A 235 28.54 5.00 15.53
CA ASN A 235 29.25 4.63 16.74
C ASN A 235 28.63 5.37 17.94
N ALA A 236 28.02 4.61 18.85
CA ALA A 236 27.58 5.09 20.15
C ALA A 236 28.73 5.03 21.17
N SER A 237 28.49 5.47 22.42
CA SER A 237 29.53 5.46 23.46
C SER A 237 30.14 4.07 23.74
N ASP A 238 29.36 3.02 23.57
CA ASP A 238 29.64 1.64 24.00
C ASP A 238 29.33 0.59 22.92
N GLY A 239 29.12 1.00 21.66
CA GLY A 239 28.85 0.07 20.56
C GLY A 239 28.66 0.75 19.22
N SER A 240 28.28 -0.02 18.19
CA SER A 240 27.98 0.52 16.86
C SER A 240 26.76 -0.14 16.21
N ILE A 241 26.11 0.59 15.30
CA ILE A 241 24.88 0.16 14.59
C ILE A 241 24.97 0.57 13.12
N GLY A 242 24.67 -0.34 12.20
CA GLY A 242 24.51 0.00 10.78
C GLY A 242 23.19 0.74 10.50
N ALA A 243 23.23 1.75 9.64
CA ALA A 243 22.06 2.54 9.24
C ALA A 243 22.15 2.94 7.75
N HIS A 244 21.21 3.78 7.32
CA HIS A 244 21.07 4.25 5.94
C HIS A 244 21.16 5.77 5.88
N ARG A 245 22.13 6.30 5.13
CA ARG A 245 22.32 7.74 4.92
C ARG A 245 21.05 8.40 4.38
N ALA A 246 20.39 7.75 3.43
CA ALA A 246 19.17 8.26 2.80
C ALA A 246 18.03 8.48 3.80
N VAL A 247 17.80 7.52 4.71
CA VAL A 247 16.75 7.62 5.73
C VAL A 247 17.08 8.71 6.76
N LEU A 248 18.33 8.73 7.25
CA LEU A 248 18.80 9.74 8.20
C LEU A 248 18.69 11.16 7.60
N ALA A 249 19.14 11.36 6.35
CA ALA A 249 19.04 12.64 5.66
C ALA A 249 17.60 13.08 5.36
N ALA A 250 16.69 12.13 5.14
CA ALA A 250 15.27 12.45 4.94
C ALA A 250 14.59 12.92 6.24
N ARG A 251 15.08 12.47 7.39
CA ARG A 251 14.48 12.75 8.71
C ARG A 251 15.17 13.89 9.47
N SER A 252 16.38 14.26 9.09
CA SER A 252 17.18 15.29 9.77
C SER A 252 17.90 16.20 8.76
N PRO A 253 17.65 17.52 8.79
CA PRO A 253 18.40 18.50 8.02
C PRO A 253 19.90 18.50 8.34
N VAL A 254 20.27 18.19 9.59
CA VAL A 254 21.67 18.07 10.04
C VAL A 254 22.35 16.90 9.35
N PHE A 255 21.76 15.70 9.39
CA PHE A 255 22.30 14.54 8.66
C PHE A 255 22.33 14.77 7.15
N ARG A 256 21.30 15.43 6.59
CA ARG A 256 21.29 15.79 5.17
C ARG A 256 22.48 16.66 4.79
N SER A 257 22.75 17.71 5.56
CA SER A 257 23.89 18.60 5.32
C SER A 257 25.22 17.86 5.52
N MET A 258 25.32 17.03 6.57
CA MET A 258 26.49 16.21 6.88
C MET A 258 26.88 15.29 5.71
N PHE A 259 25.92 14.67 5.03
CA PHE A 259 26.19 13.77 3.90
C PHE A 259 26.28 14.47 2.54
N SER A 260 25.74 15.68 2.40
CA SER A 260 25.74 16.41 1.13
C SER A 260 27.06 17.15 0.88
N HIS A 261 27.74 17.59 1.95
CA HIS A 261 29.00 18.33 1.85
C HIS A 261 30.21 17.39 1.85
N ASN A 262 31.33 17.83 1.26
CA ASN A 262 32.60 17.10 1.27
C ASN A 262 33.26 17.16 2.65
N LEU A 263 32.57 16.64 3.66
CA LEU A 263 33.06 16.48 5.02
C LEU A 263 33.67 15.08 5.15
N LYS A 264 34.50 14.86 6.18
CA LYS A 264 35.16 13.57 6.40
C LYS A 264 34.14 12.44 6.52
N GLU A 265 32.95 12.72 7.02
CA GLU A 265 31.80 11.82 7.19
C GLU A 265 31.15 11.41 5.84
N LYS A 266 31.44 12.13 4.76
CA LYS A 266 31.09 11.70 3.39
C LYS A 266 32.06 10.63 2.88
N GLU A 267 33.34 10.74 3.23
CA GLU A 267 34.39 9.80 2.83
C GLU A 267 34.48 8.59 3.78
N MET A 268 34.19 8.80 5.06
CA MET A 268 34.10 7.77 6.08
C MET A 268 32.69 7.20 6.10
N SER A 269 32.56 5.88 6.00
CA SER A 269 31.29 5.17 6.18
C SER A 269 30.85 5.08 7.65
N THR A 270 31.24 6.06 8.48
CA THR A 270 31.04 6.05 9.93
C THR A 270 30.72 7.45 10.47
N ILE A 271 29.86 7.54 11.49
CA ILE A 271 29.55 8.76 12.26
C ILE A 271 29.54 8.45 13.74
N ASP A 272 30.10 9.35 14.55
CA ASP A 272 30.20 9.20 16.00
C ASP A 272 29.10 9.99 16.72
N ILE A 273 28.29 9.29 17.50
CA ILE A 273 27.27 9.83 18.42
C ILE A 273 27.62 9.36 19.84
N SER A 274 28.79 9.77 20.31
CA SER A 274 29.39 9.31 21.57
C SER A 274 28.69 9.83 22.82
N ASP A 275 27.71 10.73 22.69
CA ASP A 275 26.94 11.33 23.78
C ASP A 275 25.77 10.47 24.26
N ILE A 276 25.49 9.34 23.58
CA ILE A 276 24.41 8.41 23.96
C ILE A 276 24.90 6.96 23.97
N SER A 277 24.27 6.14 24.83
CA SER A 277 24.48 4.69 24.85
C SER A 277 23.93 4.01 23.60
N ILE A 278 24.40 2.80 23.33
CA ILE A 278 23.94 1.96 22.23
C ILE A 278 22.43 1.71 22.30
N GLU A 279 21.88 1.54 23.51
CA GLU A 279 20.44 1.33 23.74
C GLU A 279 19.64 2.59 23.38
N THR A 280 20.10 3.75 23.83
CA THR A 280 19.49 5.05 23.49
C THR A 280 19.60 5.32 21.98
N CYS A 281 20.73 4.97 21.37
CA CYS A 281 20.94 5.09 19.92
C CYS A 281 19.98 4.18 19.14
N LYS A 282 19.74 2.95 19.61
CA LYS A 282 18.70 2.07 19.04
C LYS A 282 17.31 2.69 19.15
N ALA A 283 16.94 3.24 20.30
CA ALA A 283 15.65 3.92 20.46
C ALA A 283 15.52 5.11 19.49
N PHE A 284 16.57 5.92 19.37
CA PHE A 284 16.64 7.05 18.45
C PHE A 284 16.46 6.62 16.98
N LEU A 285 17.20 5.61 16.54
CA LEU A 285 17.05 5.06 15.19
C LEU A 285 15.68 4.40 15.00
N ASN A 286 15.18 3.65 15.96
CA ASN A 286 13.84 3.07 15.88
C ASN A 286 12.78 4.16 15.71
N TYR A 287 12.92 5.34 16.34
CA TYR A 287 12.01 6.46 16.10
C TYR A 287 12.11 6.96 14.65
N ILE A 288 13.33 7.18 14.15
CA ILE A 288 13.58 7.64 12.77
C ILE A 288 12.98 6.69 11.73
N TYR A 289 13.07 5.38 11.96
CA TYR A 289 12.55 4.34 11.06
C TYR A 289 11.08 3.98 11.32
N GLY A 290 10.43 4.60 12.32
CA GLY A 290 9.02 4.39 12.64
C GLY A 290 8.71 3.04 13.31
N ASN A 291 9.66 2.49 14.06
CA ASN A 291 9.58 1.20 14.75
C ASN A 291 9.79 1.29 16.27
N ILE A 292 9.80 2.50 16.84
CA ILE A 292 9.98 2.68 18.28
C ILE A 292 8.81 2.09 19.07
N GLN A 293 9.13 1.36 20.14
CA GLN A 293 8.13 0.87 21.10
C GLN A 293 7.90 1.91 22.20
N HIS A 294 6.70 1.90 22.79
CA HIS A 294 6.32 2.91 23.77
C HIS A 294 7.23 2.87 25.01
N GLU A 295 7.59 1.69 25.49
CA GLU A 295 8.44 1.48 26.65
C GLU A 295 9.87 1.98 26.41
N ASP A 296 10.43 1.72 25.22
CA ASP A 296 11.75 2.21 24.82
C ASP A 296 11.74 3.75 24.74
N PHE A 297 10.68 4.32 24.18
CA PHE A 297 10.51 5.77 24.12
C PHE A 297 10.48 6.38 25.53
N LEU A 298 9.62 5.88 26.44
CA LEU A 298 9.51 6.42 27.79
C LEU A 298 10.82 6.31 28.58
N THR A 299 11.53 5.19 28.42
CA THR A 299 12.84 4.96 29.05
C THR A 299 13.89 5.98 28.61
N HIS A 300 13.90 6.32 27.31
CA HIS A 300 14.96 7.14 26.71
C HIS A 300 14.54 8.58 26.38
N ARG A 301 13.29 8.99 26.63
CA ARG A 301 12.71 10.28 26.16
C ARG A 301 13.53 11.53 26.46
N LEU A 302 14.20 11.61 27.62
CA LEU A 302 15.09 12.74 27.91
C LEU A 302 16.31 12.74 27.00
N ALA A 303 16.97 11.59 26.81
CA ALA A 303 18.10 11.49 25.91
C ALA A 303 17.70 11.68 24.44
N LEU A 304 16.51 11.19 24.06
CA LEU A 304 15.90 11.42 22.75
C LEU A 304 15.62 12.90 22.50
N LEU A 305 15.14 13.65 23.51
CA LEU A 305 14.96 15.10 23.40
C LEU A 305 16.27 15.81 23.03
N ARG A 306 17.38 15.44 23.69
CA ARG A 306 18.70 16.01 23.39
C ARG A 306 19.15 15.68 21.97
N ALA A 307 18.96 14.43 21.55
CA ALA A 307 19.29 13.99 20.19
C ALA A 307 18.41 14.71 19.14
N ALA A 308 17.12 14.89 19.43
CA ALA A 308 16.19 15.59 18.56
C ALA A 308 16.60 17.04 18.33
N ASP A 309 17.00 17.75 19.38
CA ASP A 309 17.51 19.12 19.28
C ASP A 309 18.84 19.17 18.50
N LYS A 310 19.79 18.28 18.84
CA LYS A 310 21.11 18.20 18.18
C LYS A 310 21.04 17.90 16.68
N TYR A 311 20.12 17.02 16.28
CA TYR A 311 19.96 16.59 14.88
C TYR A 311 18.79 17.27 14.17
N ASP A 312 18.17 18.27 14.80
CA ASP A 312 17.04 19.04 14.23
C ASP A 312 15.89 18.15 13.73
N ILE A 313 15.38 17.29 14.62
CA ILE A 313 14.24 16.40 14.38
C ILE A 313 13.04 16.93 15.17
N SER A 314 12.32 17.88 14.59
CA SER A 314 11.29 18.67 15.30
C SER A 314 10.14 17.82 15.85
N ASP A 315 9.66 16.82 15.09
CA ASP A 315 8.57 15.94 15.51
C ASP A 315 8.94 15.09 16.73
N LEU A 316 10.19 14.61 16.80
CA LEU A 316 10.69 13.92 17.99
C LEU A 316 10.78 14.87 19.19
N LYS A 317 11.26 16.10 18.98
CA LYS A 317 11.37 17.12 20.04
C LYS A 317 9.99 17.43 20.63
N GLU A 318 8.97 17.63 19.79
CA GLU A 318 7.58 17.84 20.18
C GLU A 318 7.01 16.62 20.93
N THR A 319 7.21 15.41 20.41
CA THR A 319 6.74 14.17 21.08
C THR A 319 7.35 14.02 22.48
N CYS A 320 8.65 14.30 22.62
CA CYS A 320 9.32 14.28 23.93
C CYS A 320 8.78 15.37 24.86
N HIS A 321 8.52 16.58 24.34
CA HIS A 321 7.93 17.67 25.10
C HIS A 321 6.54 17.28 25.65
N GLU A 322 5.66 16.76 24.81
CA GLU A 322 4.33 16.29 25.23
C GLU A 322 4.42 15.20 26.30
N SER A 323 5.26 14.18 26.09
CA SER A 323 5.42 13.10 27.08
C SER A 323 5.97 13.60 28.42
N LEU A 324 6.86 14.59 28.42
CA LEU A 324 7.41 15.19 29.64
C LEU A 324 6.40 16.12 30.35
N LEU A 325 5.29 16.49 29.72
CA LEU A 325 4.21 17.22 30.38
C LEU A 325 3.27 16.29 31.16
N GLU A 326 3.10 15.06 30.71
CA GLU A 326 2.07 14.13 31.22
C GLU A 326 2.30 13.67 32.67
N ASP A 327 3.56 13.56 33.11
CA ASP A 327 3.92 12.93 34.39
C ASP A 327 4.92 13.75 35.23
N ILE A 328 4.70 15.07 35.33
CA ILE A 328 5.50 15.95 36.21
C ILE A 328 5.25 15.59 37.68
N ASP A 329 6.32 15.36 38.44
CA ASP A 329 6.25 15.07 39.87
C ASP A 329 7.40 15.72 40.67
N ALA A 330 7.39 15.53 42.00
CA ALA A 330 8.39 16.13 42.88
C ALA A 330 9.83 15.61 42.64
N LYS A 331 9.98 14.40 42.09
CA LYS A 331 11.30 13.78 41.86
C LYS A 331 11.93 14.26 40.56
N ASN A 332 11.10 14.60 39.56
CA ASN A 332 11.56 14.91 38.20
C ASN A 332 11.45 16.39 37.82
N VAL A 333 10.68 17.21 38.56
CA VAL A 333 10.35 18.57 38.15
C VAL A 333 11.56 19.49 37.95
N LEU A 334 12.60 19.37 38.77
CA LEU A 334 13.80 20.22 38.67
C LEU A 334 14.62 19.86 37.42
N GLU A 335 14.81 18.57 37.13
CA GLU A 335 15.46 18.11 35.90
C GLU A 335 14.66 18.55 34.67
N ARG A 336 13.33 18.39 34.70
CA ARG A 336 12.46 18.83 33.59
C ARG A 336 12.52 20.34 33.40
N LEU A 337 12.54 21.13 34.47
CA LEU A 337 12.65 22.58 34.38
C LEU A 337 13.97 23.01 33.72
N GLN A 338 15.08 22.38 34.09
CA GLN A 338 16.39 22.62 33.47
C GLN A 338 16.36 22.30 31.97
N ASN A 339 15.85 21.12 31.60
CA ASN A 339 15.75 20.70 30.21
C ASN A 339 14.80 21.60 29.42
N ALA A 340 13.68 22.03 30.02
CA ALA A 340 12.73 22.93 29.38
C ALA A 340 13.35 24.30 29.08
N SER A 341 14.21 24.81 29.98
CA SER A 341 14.95 26.04 29.72
C SER A 341 16.01 25.84 28.64
N LEU A 342 16.79 24.76 28.73
CA LEU A 342 17.89 24.47 27.80
C LEU A 342 17.40 24.27 26.36
N TYR A 343 16.33 23.49 26.18
CA TYR A 343 15.77 23.14 24.87
C TYR A 343 14.64 24.07 24.41
N GLN A 344 14.38 25.15 25.16
CA GLN A 344 13.37 26.15 24.86
C GLN A 344 11.96 25.55 24.69
N LEU A 345 11.50 24.82 25.71
CA LEU A 345 10.18 24.18 25.78
C LEU A 345 9.25 24.99 26.73
N PRO A 346 8.54 26.01 26.23
CA PRO A 346 7.85 26.99 27.07
C PRO A 346 6.71 26.39 27.91
N ASP A 347 5.92 25.46 27.34
CA ASP A 347 4.79 24.87 28.08
C ASP A 347 5.27 23.92 29.19
N LEU A 348 6.38 23.20 28.95
CA LEU A 348 7.01 22.37 29.98
C LEU A 348 7.57 23.24 31.11
N LYS A 349 8.29 24.31 30.75
CA LYS A 349 8.83 25.28 31.71
C LYS A 349 7.70 25.87 32.57
N THR A 350 6.62 26.34 31.94
CA THR A 350 5.45 26.91 32.62
C THR A 350 4.77 25.89 33.54
N SER A 351 4.63 24.64 33.09
CA SER A 351 4.01 23.58 33.89
C SER A 351 4.86 23.19 35.09
N CYS A 352 6.19 23.09 34.93
CA CYS A 352 7.12 22.88 36.03
C CYS A 352 7.08 24.03 37.04
N MET A 353 7.09 25.28 36.57
CA MET A 353 6.97 26.47 37.42
C MET A 353 5.66 26.49 38.21
N ARG A 354 4.53 26.21 37.54
CA ARG A 354 3.21 26.09 38.19
C ARG A 354 3.20 25.00 39.25
N TYR A 355 3.82 23.84 38.97
CA TYR A 355 3.92 22.75 39.93
C TYR A 355 4.74 23.15 41.16
N LEU A 356 5.89 23.79 40.97
CA LEU A 356 6.78 24.22 42.05
C LEU A 356 6.16 25.34 42.89
N VAL A 357 5.74 26.42 42.24
CA VAL A 357 5.37 27.69 42.89
C VAL A 357 3.89 27.69 43.26
N ASN A 358 3.00 27.48 42.28
CA ASN A 358 1.56 27.68 42.49
C ASN A 358 0.92 26.56 43.32
N PHE A 359 1.43 25.32 43.23
CA PHE A 359 1.03 24.23 44.12
C PHE A 359 1.89 24.12 45.39
N GLY A 360 2.82 25.06 45.61
CA GLY A 360 3.62 25.13 46.82
C GLY A 360 4.61 23.99 47.02
N LYS A 361 4.89 23.18 45.98
CA LYS A 361 5.83 22.05 46.07
C LYS A 361 7.27 22.48 46.34
N ILE A 362 7.58 23.75 46.10
CA ILE A 362 8.84 24.38 46.49
C ILE A 362 9.19 24.18 47.98
N PHE A 363 8.19 24.03 48.86
CA PHE A 363 8.40 23.77 50.28
C PHE A 363 8.73 22.31 50.60
N ASP A 364 8.23 21.38 49.78
CA ASP A 364 8.41 19.94 49.95
C ASP A 364 9.82 19.48 49.53
N ILE A 365 10.42 20.16 48.54
CA ILE A 365 11.73 19.80 47.94
C ILE A 365 12.81 20.87 48.15
N ARG A 366 12.78 21.57 49.29
CA ARG A 366 13.62 22.75 49.55
C ARG A 366 15.12 22.48 49.38
N ASP A 367 15.61 21.36 49.90
CA ASP A 367 17.05 21.04 49.87
C ASP A 367 17.50 20.75 48.44
N ASP A 368 16.71 19.98 47.69
CA ASP A 368 16.96 19.68 46.27
C ASP A 368 16.92 20.95 45.41
N LEU A 369 15.97 21.84 45.68
CA LEU A 369 15.89 23.14 45.01
C LEU A 369 17.12 24.01 45.32
N ASN A 370 17.56 24.06 46.58
CA ASN A 370 18.75 24.81 46.95
C ASN A 370 20.00 24.29 46.24
N ALA A 371 20.15 22.97 46.12
CA ALA A 371 21.23 22.36 45.35
C ALA A 371 21.11 22.69 43.85
N PHE A 372 19.89 22.65 43.31
CA PHE A 372 19.60 23.01 41.94
C PHE A 372 19.99 24.46 41.62
N LEU A 373 19.60 25.42 42.46
CA LEU A 373 19.91 26.84 42.28
C LEU A 373 21.41 27.16 42.32
N GLN A 374 22.25 26.30 42.89
CA GLN A 374 23.71 26.46 42.87
C GLN A 374 24.34 26.10 41.51
N THR A 375 23.64 25.31 40.69
CA THR A 375 24.15 24.77 39.42
C THR A 375 23.38 25.27 38.20
N ALA A 376 22.16 25.75 38.38
CA ALA A 376 21.30 26.26 37.32
C ALA A 376 21.85 27.55 36.68
N ASP A 377 21.42 27.82 35.44
CA ASP A 377 21.74 29.06 34.75
C ASP A 377 21.14 30.27 35.47
N ARG A 378 21.85 31.40 35.46
CA ARG A 378 21.40 32.66 36.08
C ARG A 378 20.06 33.13 35.52
N ASP A 379 19.81 32.95 34.24
CA ASP A 379 18.55 33.36 33.62
C ASP A 379 17.39 32.50 34.14
N LEU A 380 17.60 31.19 34.25
CA LEU A 380 16.61 30.29 34.82
C LEU A 380 16.36 30.57 36.30
N ILE A 381 17.39 30.87 37.07
CA ILE A 381 17.26 31.29 38.47
C ILE A 381 16.42 32.55 38.57
N ALA A 382 16.71 33.57 37.76
CA ALA A 382 15.95 34.82 37.72
C ALA A 382 14.46 34.56 37.41
N ASP A 383 14.17 33.69 36.44
CA ASP A 383 12.80 33.30 36.11
C ASP A 383 12.08 32.64 37.29
N ILE A 384 12.76 31.75 38.02
CA ILE A 384 12.18 31.09 39.22
C ILE A 384 11.85 32.16 40.28
N PHE A 385 12.78 33.07 40.57
CA PHE A 385 12.54 34.14 41.54
C PHE A 385 11.39 35.07 41.11
N HIS A 386 11.33 35.42 39.83
CA HIS A 386 10.23 36.23 39.30
C HIS A 386 8.88 35.52 39.46
N GLU A 387 8.80 34.22 39.17
CA GLU A 387 7.56 33.46 39.33
C GLU A 387 7.13 33.39 40.80
N VAL A 388 8.06 33.15 41.73
CA VAL A 388 7.78 33.13 43.18
C VAL A 388 7.27 34.49 43.66
N LEU A 389 7.91 35.59 43.25
CA LEU A 389 7.48 36.95 43.61
C LEU A 389 6.10 37.28 43.03
N ASN A 390 5.81 36.83 41.80
CA ASN A 390 4.51 37.03 41.18
C ASN A 390 3.41 36.25 41.90
N ALA A 391 3.67 35.01 42.29
CA ALA A 391 2.74 34.22 43.09
C ALA A 391 2.47 34.86 44.47
N TRP A 392 3.49 35.46 45.10
CA TRP A 392 3.34 36.18 46.37
C TRP A 392 2.55 37.49 46.25
N LYS A 393 2.64 38.21 45.12
CA LYS A 393 1.83 39.41 44.87
C LYS A 393 0.33 39.12 44.67
N GLY A 394 -0.04 37.85 44.48
CA GLY A 394 -1.42 37.40 44.34
C GLY A 394 -2.15 37.13 45.66
N PHE A 395 -1.46 37.24 46.80
CA PHE A 395 -2.00 37.21 48.16
C PHE A 395 -1.92 38.59 48.79
#